data_AF-A0A925UL44-F1
#
_entry.id   AF-A0A925UL44-F1
#
_cell.length_a   1.000
_cell.length_b   1.000
_cell.length_c   1.000
_cell.angle_alpha   90.00
_cell.angle_beta   90.00
_cell.angle_gamma   90.00
#
_symmetry.space_group_name_H-M   'P 1'
#
loop_
_entity.id
_entity.type
_entity.pdbx_description
1 polymer ?
#
loop_
_entity_poly.entity_id
_entity_poly.type
_entity_poly.pdbx_seq_one_letter_code
_entity_poly.pdbx_strand_id
1 'polypeptide(L)' 'GLSVAMTNTLSLTAGLSYRYNSQPGAGLEKGDTLFVTGVSVKLD' A
#
# COMPACT_ATOMS: atom_id res chain seq x y z
N GLY A 1 -6.36 -3.19 0.52
CA GLY A 1 -5.89 -2.13 1.42
C GLY A 1 -7.04 -1.73 2.34
N LEU A 2 -6.73 -1.31 3.56
CA LEU A 2 -7.66 -0.76 4.53
C LEU A 2 -7.60 0.77 4.44
N SER A 3 -8.73 1.47 4.44
CA SER A 3 -8.76 2.93 4.48
C SER A 3 -9.74 3.40 5.54
N VAL A 4 -9.25 4.23 6.47
CA VAL A 4 -10.00 4.73 7.62
C VAL A 4 -10.08 6.25 7.52
N ALA A 5 -11.30 6.78 7.43
CA ALA A 5 -11.53 8.21 7.62
C ALA A 5 -11.41 8.52 9.12
N MET A 6 -10.39 9.29 9.52
CA MET A 6 -10.20 9.70 10.91
C MET A 6 -11.03 10.94 11.26
N THR A 7 -11.11 11.89 10.33
CA THR A 7 -11.95 13.10 10.44
C THR A 7 -12.52 13.47 9.06
N ASN A 8 -13.39 14.47 9.00
CA ASN A 8 -14.00 14.92 7.73
C ASN A 8 -12.98 15.45 6.71
N THR A 9 -11.77 15.78 7.18
CA THR A 9 -10.66 16.30 6.37
C THR A 9 -9.46 15.36 6.35
N LEU A 10 -9.43 14.28 7.14
CA LEU A 10 -8.27 13.41 7.28
C LEU A 10 -8.65 11.95 7.07
N SER A 11 -7.99 11.27 6.14
CA SER A 11 -8.07 9.81 5.99
C SER A 11 -6.68 9.16 6.01
N LEU A 12 -6.61 7.99 6.65
CA LEU A 12 -5.43 7.14 6.72
C LEU A 12 -5.68 5.86 5.91
N THR A 13 -4.84 5.60 4.93
CA THR A 13 -4.89 4.41 4.07
C THR A 13 -3.68 3.53 4.35
N ALA A 14 -3.89 2.26 4.66
CA ALA A 14 -2.84 1.25 4.84
C ALA A 14 -3.10 0.09 3.87
N GLY A 15 -2.20 -0.13 2.92
CA GLY A 15 -2.26 -1.19 1.92
C GLY A 15 -1.09 -2.14 2.07
N LEU A 16 -1.37 -3.41 2.38
CA LEU A 16 -0.41 -4.48 2.17
C LEU A 16 -0.65 -5.08 0.78
N SER A 17 0.36 -4.99 -0.09
CA SER A 17 0.37 -5.60 -1.42
C SER A 17 1.51 -6.61 -1.48
N TYR A 18 1.16 -7.88 -1.39
CA TYR A 18 2.09 -8.98 -1.59
C TYR A 18 1.95 -9.47 -3.03
N ARG A 19 2.97 -9.26 -3.85
CA ARG A 19 3.02 -9.77 -5.22
C ARG A 19 3.97 -10.96 -5.25
N TYR A 20 3.40 -12.16 -5.27
CA TYR A 20 4.15 -13.39 -5.49
C TYR A 20 4.34 -13.59 -6.99
N ASN A 21 5.56 -13.40 -7.49
CA ASN A 21 5.88 -13.50 -8.90
C ASN A 21 6.48 -14.88 -9.18
N SER A 22 5.69 -15.77 -9.78
CA SER A 22 6.06 -17.18 -9.98
C SER A 22 7.12 -17.38 -11.10
N GLN A 23 7.42 -16.34 -11.89
CA GLN A 23 8.46 -16.35 -12.93
C GLN A 23 9.38 -15.12 -12.79
N PRO A 24 10.24 -15.04 -11.75
CA PRO A 24 11.27 -14.01 -11.71
C PRO A 24 12.33 -14.35 -12.74
N GLY A 25 12.68 -13.38 -13.60
CA GLY A 25 13.89 -13.49 -14.42
C GLY A 25 15.12 -13.72 -13.54
N ALA A 26 16.16 -14.37 -14.09
CA ALA A 26 17.37 -14.73 -13.36
C ALA A 26 17.94 -13.52 -12.59
N GLY A 27 17.96 -13.60 -11.26
CA GLY A 27 18.48 -12.57 -10.36
C GLY A 27 17.45 -11.70 -9.61
N LEU A 28 16.15 -11.97 -9.74
CA LEU A 28 15.10 -11.21 -9.05
C LEU A 28 14.36 -12.05 -7.99
N GLU A 29 14.10 -11.44 -6.82
CA GLU A 29 13.43 -12.08 -5.69
C GLU A 29 11.97 -12.44 -6.04
N LYS A 30 11.51 -13.61 -5.56
CA LYS A 30 10.20 -14.21 -5.90
C LYS A 30 8.99 -13.49 -5.30
N GLY A 31 9.21 -12.57 -4.37
CA GLY A 31 8.14 -11.96 -3.60
C GLY A 31 8.45 -10.51 -3.28
N ASP A 32 7.79 -9.61 -3.98
CA ASP A 32 7.80 -8.19 -3.64
C ASP A 32 6.70 -7.96 -2.60
N THR A 33 7.11 -7.67 -1.36
CA THR A 33 6.18 -7.28 -0.29
C THR A 33 6.17 -5.76 -0.20
N LEU A 34 5.11 -5.14 -0.70
CA LEU A 34 4.95 -3.69 -0.65
C LEU A 34 3.95 -3.33 0.46
N PHE A 35 4.41 -2.54 1.44
CA PHE A 35 3.53 -1.96 2.46
C PHE A 35 3.41 -0.46 2.22
N VAL A 36 2.21 -0.03 1.83
CA VAL A 36 1.90 1.36 1.53
C VAL A 36 1.12 1.94 2.71
N THR A 37 1.60 3.04 3.28
CA THR A 37 0.82 3.86 4.20
C THR A 37 0.69 5.26 3.62
N GLY A 38 -0.53 5.78 3.61
CA GLY A 38 -0.86 7.07 3.03
C GLY A 38 -1.75 7.86 3.96
N VAL A 39 -1.47 9.16 4.08
CA VAL A 39 -2.29 10.12 4.82
C VAL A 39 -2.84 11.09 3.79
N SER A 40 -4.16 11.18 3.67
CA SER A 40 -4.81 12.16 2.80
C SER A 40 -5.45 13.25 3.66
N VAL A 41 -5.08 14.50 3.39
CA VAL A 41 -5.65 15.67 4.03
C VAL A 41 -6.40 16.48 2.98
N LYS A 42 -7.67 16.74 3.22
CA LYS A 42 -8.47 17.67 2.44
C LYS A 42 -8.33 19.06 3.07
N LEU A 43 -7.57 19.93 2.41
CA LEU A 43 -7.54 21.35 2.72
C LEU A 43 -8.64 22.03 1.91
N ASP A 44 -9.58 22.66 2.62
CA ASP A 44 -10.63 23.52 2.06
C ASP A 44 -10.05 24.88 1.63
#